data_AF-A0A258BMB2-F1
#
_entry.id   AF-A0A258BMB2-F1
#
_cell.length_a   1.000
_cell.length_b   1.000
_cell.length_c   1.000
_cell.angle_alpha   90.00
_cell.angle_beta   90.00
_cell.angle_gamma   90.00
#
_symmetry.space_group_name_H-M   'P 1'
#
loop_
_entity.id
_entity.type
_entity.pdbx_description
1 polymer ?
#
loop_
_entity_poly.entity_id
_entity_poly.type
_entity_poly.pdbx_seq_one_letter_code
_entity_poly.pdbx_strand_id
1 'polypeptide(L)'
;MGKDNPMFEDDIDPEFEDVFGEEGLATPIDRAAASIFGETPAPATPVQPVVDFTARPANYNMPVFSSGDEGGDALLPAISIKLFYEREETRLLMELCAQDRRMGRATVECLPGGIPSAIHYLQGNPTPNLILIESGSQAAEVVAEIDALAEHCDEHV
;
A
#
# COMPACT_ATOMS: atom_id res chain seq x y z
N MET A 1 35.48 41.37 -26.56
CA MET A 1 34.97 41.57 -25.18
C MET A 1 33.51 41.16 -25.16
N GLY A 2 33.24 39.90 -24.79
CA GLY A 2 31.91 39.50 -24.34
C GLY A 2 31.65 40.11 -22.97
N LYS A 3 30.48 40.69 -22.79
CA LYS A 3 29.94 41.02 -21.48
C LYS A 3 28.55 40.43 -21.45
N ASP A 4 28.48 39.25 -20.87
CA ASP A 4 27.28 38.66 -20.32
C ASP A 4 26.73 39.63 -19.26
N ASN A 5 25.48 40.02 -19.41
CA ASN A 5 24.66 40.43 -18.29
C ASN A 5 23.27 39.80 -18.49
N PRO A 6 22.80 39.00 -17.52
CA PRO A 6 21.61 38.18 -17.68
C PRO A 6 20.37 39.05 -17.68
N MET A 7 19.59 38.99 -18.75
CA MET A 7 18.18 39.36 -18.75
C MET A 7 17.42 38.10 -18.34
N PHE A 8 17.40 37.82 -17.05
CA PHE A 8 16.34 37.05 -16.43
C PHE A 8 15.38 38.07 -15.81
N GLU A 9 14.10 37.71 -15.78
CA GLU A 9 13.00 38.42 -15.12
C GLU A 9 12.28 39.46 -15.99
N ASP A 10 11.44 38.97 -16.92
CA ASP A 10 10.22 39.69 -17.38
C ASP A 10 9.16 38.75 -18.03
N ASP A 11 9.30 37.42 -17.94
CA ASP A 11 8.33 36.43 -18.48
C ASP A 11 7.86 35.42 -17.39
N ILE A 12 7.62 35.89 -16.16
CA ILE A 12 6.91 35.08 -15.15
C ILE A 12 5.54 35.71 -14.93
N ASP A 13 4.51 34.94 -15.27
CA ASP A 13 3.10 35.30 -15.12
C ASP A 13 2.81 35.77 -13.67
N PRO A 14 2.11 36.90 -13.48
CA PRO A 14 1.70 37.39 -12.16
C PRO A 14 0.64 36.50 -11.48
N GLU A 15 0.18 35.42 -12.11
CA GLU A 15 -0.73 34.42 -11.51
C GLU A 15 -0.03 33.45 -10.54
N PHE A 16 1.31 33.44 -10.45
CA PHE A 16 2.04 32.52 -9.56
C PHE A 16 2.49 33.12 -8.21
N GLU A 17 2.37 34.44 -8.01
CA GLU A 17 2.97 35.10 -6.83
C GLU A 17 2.09 35.04 -5.56
N ASP A 18 0.81 34.67 -5.68
CA ASP A 18 -0.13 34.65 -4.54
C ASP A 18 -0.22 33.29 -3.81
N VAL A 19 0.72 32.37 -4.02
CA VAL A 19 0.70 31.04 -3.37
C VAL A 19 1.37 31.05 -1.98
N PHE A 20 2.19 32.06 -1.66
CA PHE A 20 2.97 32.07 -0.41
C PHE A 20 2.85 33.38 0.40
N GLY A 21 1.80 34.17 0.18
CA GLY A 21 1.53 35.39 0.92
C GLY A 21 0.49 35.21 2.04
N GLU A 22 0.99 35.05 3.27
CA GLU A 22 0.31 35.31 4.54
C GLU A 22 -0.96 34.49 4.88
N GLU A 23 -0.78 33.28 5.45
CA GLU A 23 -1.54 32.84 6.63
C GLU A 23 -0.91 31.57 7.25
N GLY A 24 -0.98 31.46 8.58
CA GLY A 24 -0.13 30.64 9.43
C GLY A 24 -0.17 29.11 9.24
N LEU A 25 0.84 28.46 9.83
CA LEU A 25 1.04 27.00 9.83
C LEU A 25 -0.21 26.23 10.28
N ALA A 26 -0.92 25.63 9.32
CA ALA A 26 -1.85 24.54 9.58
C ALA A 26 -1.46 23.34 8.70
N THR A 27 -1.33 22.17 9.32
CA THR A 27 -0.98 20.93 8.61
C THR A 27 -2.16 20.45 7.74
N PRO A 28 -1.92 19.63 6.71
CA PRO A 28 -2.95 19.22 5.73
C PRO A 28 -4.21 18.58 6.32
N ILE A 29 -4.14 18.11 7.56
CA ILE A 29 -5.24 17.48 8.29
C ILE A 29 -6.25 18.52 8.80
N ASP A 30 -5.82 19.73 9.20
CA ASP A 30 -6.70 20.76 9.75
C ASP A 30 -7.56 21.44 8.68
N ARG A 31 -7.03 21.57 7.45
CA ARG A 31 -7.78 22.16 6.32
C ARG A 31 -8.96 21.31 5.87
N ALA A 32 -8.89 19.99 6.07
CA ALA A 32 -9.99 19.07 5.72
C ALA A 32 -11.15 19.11 6.73
N ALA A 33 -10.90 19.46 7.99
CA ALA A 33 -11.94 19.54 9.02
C ALA A 33 -12.77 20.84 8.91
N ALA A 34 -12.14 21.96 8.54
CA ALA A 34 -12.83 23.26 8.48
C ALA A 34 -13.86 23.35 7.34
N SER A 35 -13.66 22.63 6.23
CA SER A 35 -14.64 22.57 5.13
C SER A 35 -15.86 21.70 5.43
N ILE A 36 -15.87 20.92 6.52
CA ILE A 36 -16.99 20.03 6.85
C ILE A 36 -18.08 20.77 7.64
N PHE A 37 -17.76 21.86 8.35
CA PHE A 37 -18.70 22.50 9.30
C PHE A 37 -18.97 23.99 9.05
N GLY A 38 -18.70 24.49 7.85
CA GLY A 38 -18.82 25.92 7.51
C GLY A 38 -20.13 26.40 6.88
N GLU A 39 -21.11 25.52 6.61
CA GLU A 39 -22.34 25.93 5.91
C GLU A 39 -23.56 25.82 6.85
N THR A 40 -24.34 26.90 6.93
CA THR A 40 -25.66 26.93 7.61
C THR A 40 -26.52 25.78 7.04
N PRO A 41 -27.23 24.97 7.87
CA PRO A 41 -27.90 23.79 7.37
C PRO A 41 -28.98 24.18 6.36
N ALA A 42 -28.73 23.88 5.08
CA ALA A 42 -29.72 23.91 4.03
C ALA A 42 -30.88 22.97 4.41
N PRO A 43 -32.14 23.29 4.06
CA PRO A 43 -33.30 22.48 4.45
C PRO A 43 -33.08 21.03 4.00
N ALA A 44 -33.16 20.12 4.96
CA ALA A 44 -32.88 18.70 4.81
C ALA A 44 -33.58 18.14 3.57
N THR A 45 -32.81 17.94 2.51
CA THR A 45 -33.27 17.20 1.35
C THR A 45 -33.45 15.75 1.83
N PRO A 46 -34.62 15.13 1.63
CA PRO A 46 -34.83 13.78 2.10
C PRO A 46 -33.79 12.87 1.44
N VAL A 47 -32.98 12.20 2.28
CA VAL A 47 -32.05 11.15 1.85
C VAL A 47 -32.83 10.13 1.07
N GLN A 48 -32.65 10.11 -0.25
CA GLN A 48 -33.31 9.14 -1.09
C GLN A 48 -32.65 7.77 -0.86
N PRO A 49 -33.44 6.70 -0.72
CA PRO A 49 -32.88 5.36 -0.62
C PRO A 49 -32.10 5.06 -1.91
N VAL A 50 -30.88 4.53 -1.75
CA VAL A 50 -30.08 4.03 -2.87
C VAL A 50 -30.79 2.80 -3.41
N VAL A 51 -31.62 3.00 -4.44
CA VAL A 51 -32.35 1.93 -5.15
C VAL A 51 -31.56 1.37 -6.33
N ASP A 52 -30.42 1.97 -6.64
CA ASP A 52 -29.54 1.56 -7.72
C ASP A 52 -28.33 0.80 -7.16
N PHE A 53 -28.43 -0.53 -7.21
CA PHE A 53 -27.33 -1.46 -6.90
C PHE A 53 -26.54 -1.85 -8.15
N THR A 54 -26.74 -1.17 -9.28
CA THR A 54 -25.86 -1.40 -10.43
C THR A 54 -24.44 -1.10 -9.98
N ALA A 55 -23.55 -2.07 -10.21
CA ALA A 55 -22.19 -2.05 -9.70
C ALA A 55 -21.51 -0.75 -10.12
N ARG A 56 -21.33 0.17 -9.17
CA ARG A 56 -20.39 1.28 -9.35
C ARG A 56 -19.05 0.61 -9.65
N PRO A 57 -18.44 0.85 -10.83
CA PRO A 57 -17.17 0.23 -11.13
C PRO A 57 -16.18 0.75 -10.09
N ALA A 58 -15.81 -0.13 -9.17
CA ALA A 58 -14.65 0.09 -8.33
C ALA A 58 -13.49 0.21 -9.32
N ASN A 59 -12.88 1.39 -9.40
CA ASN A 59 -11.59 1.56 -10.05
C ASN A 59 -10.56 0.88 -9.14
N TYR A 60 -10.51 -0.44 -9.21
CA TYR A 60 -9.31 -1.18 -8.88
C TYR A 60 -8.27 -0.66 -9.87
N ASN A 61 -7.20 -0.07 -9.36
CA ASN A 61 -5.99 0.12 -10.13
C ASN A 61 -5.50 -1.27 -10.55
N MET A 62 -6.09 -1.82 -11.61
CA MET A 62 -5.76 -3.11 -12.16
C MET A 62 -4.39 -2.98 -12.78
N PRO A 63 -3.41 -3.84 -12.43
CA PRO A 63 -2.22 -3.93 -13.24
C PRO A 63 -2.68 -4.33 -14.65
N VAL A 64 -2.21 -3.59 -15.65
CA VAL A 64 -2.41 -3.91 -17.05
C VAL A 64 -1.70 -5.23 -17.32
N PHE A 65 -2.42 -6.34 -17.21
CA PHE A 65 -1.99 -7.59 -17.81
C PHE A 65 -2.04 -7.35 -19.31
N SER A 66 -0.87 -7.32 -19.96
CA SER A 66 -0.77 -7.10 -21.40
C SER A 66 -1.67 -8.08 -22.12
N SER A 67 -2.73 -7.57 -22.73
CA SER A 67 -3.59 -8.26 -23.68
C SER A 67 -2.83 -8.44 -25.01
N GLY A 68 -1.74 -9.21 -24.96
CA GLY A 68 -1.09 -9.82 -26.11
C GLY A 68 -1.66 -11.22 -26.30
N ASP A 69 -1.98 -11.56 -27.55
CA ASP A 69 -2.68 -12.78 -28.02
C ASP A 69 -1.88 -14.10 -27.88
N GLU A 70 -1.00 -14.24 -26.88
CA GLU A 70 -0.40 -15.50 -26.44
C GLU A 70 -0.81 -15.77 -24.99
N GLY A 71 -2.07 -16.20 -24.86
CA GLY A 71 -2.82 -16.26 -23.61
C GLY A 71 -2.32 -17.29 -22.61
N GLY A 72 -1.62 -16.82 -21.59
CA GLY A 72 -1.42 -17.51 -20.32
C GLY A 72 -0.88 -16.51 -19.29
N ASP A 73 -1.49 -16.43 -18.10
CA ASP A 73 -0.86 -15.67 -17.03
C ASP A 73 0.54 -16.24 -16.74
N ALA A 74 1.51 -15.35 -16.59
CA ALA A 74 2.90 -15.72 -16.47
C ALA A 74 3.11 -16.54 -15.19
N LEU A 75 4.01 -17.53 -15.26
CA LEU A 75 4.46 -18.22 -14.06
C LEU A 75 5.20 -17.23 -13.16
N LEU A 76 5.02 -17.36 -11.85
CA LEU A 76 5.84 -16.63 -10.91
C LEU A 76 7.33 -17.02 -11.06
N PRO A 77 8.25 -16.10 -10.74
CA PRO A 77 9.66 -16.44 -10.62
C PRO A 77 9.86 -17.54 -9.57
N ALA A 78 11.03 -18.19 -9.61
CA ALA A 78 11.40 -19.15 -8.59
C ALA A 78 11.75 -18.40 -7.30
N ILE A 79 10.78 -18.32 -6.38
CA ILE A 79 10.89 -17.60 -5.11
C ILE A 79 10.52 -18.51 -3.94
N SER A 80 11.11 -18.27 -2.78
CA SER A 80 10.68 -18.86 -1.51
C SER A 80 9.73 -17.92 -0.78
N ILE A 81 8.56 -18.43 -0.40
CA ILE A 81 7.54 -17.72 0.37
C ILE A 81 7.42 -18.39 1.74
N LYS A 82 7.70 -17.63 2.80
CA LYS A 82 7.48 -18.05 4.18
C LYS A 82 6.22 -17.38 4.71
N LEU A 83 5.18 -18.16 5.00
CA LEU A 83 3.96 -17.68 5.63
C LEU A 83 4.01 -17.95 7.13
N PHE A 84 3.87 -16.90 7.93
CA PHE A 84 3.63 -16.98 9.36
C PHE A 84 2.15 -16.68 9.65
N TYR A 85 1.38 -17.71 10.00
CA TYR A 85 -0.07 -17.62 10.17
C TYR A 85 -0.48 -17.70 11.64
N GLU A 86 -1.63 -17.14 11.98
CA GLU A 86 -2.26 -17.24 13.31
C GLU A 86 -3.52 -18.10 13.27
N ARG A 87 -4.21 -18.12 12.13
CA ARG A 87 -5.45 -18.87 11.93
C ARG A 87 -5.27 -20.02 10.95
N GLU A 88 -5.87 -21.15 11.29
CA GLU A 88 -5.82 -22.35 10.44
C GLU A 88 -6.52 -22.12 9.08
N GLU A 89 -7.54 -21.26 9.02
CA GLU A 89 -8.17 -20.89 7.75
C GLU A 89 -7.18 -20.25 6.77
N THR A 90 -6.25 -19.43 7.27
CA THR A 90 -5.21 -18.78 6.46
C THR A 90 -4.21 -19.79 5.94
N ARG A 91 -3.80 -20.77 6.76
CA ARG A 91 -2.95 -21.88 6.29
C ARG A 91 -3.62 -22.66 5.16
N LEU A 92 -4.87 -23.08 5.36
CA LEU A 92 -5.63 -23.86 4.37
C LEU A 92 -5.84 -23.08 3.07
N LEU A 93 -6.11 -21.78 3.17
CA LEU A 93 -6.24 -20.90 1.99
C LEU A 93 -4.93 -20.84 1.22
N MET A 94 -3.80 -20.66 1.92
CA MET A 94 -2.49 -20.61 1.28
C MET A 94 -2.12 -21.95 0.61
N GLU A 95 -2.45 -23.08 1.22
CA GLU A 95 -2.25 -24.40 0.63
C GLU A 95 -3.06 -24.60 -0.65
N LEU A 96 -4.28 -24.06 -0.70
CA LEU A 96 -5.07 -24.03 -1.93
C LEU A 96 -4.45 -23.11 -2.98
N CYS A 97 -4.02 -21.90 -2.58
CA CYS A 97 -3.36 -20.96 -3.48
C CYS A 97 -2.06 -21.53 -4.06
N ALA A 98 -1.29 -22.30 -3.29
CA ALA A 98 -0.07 -22.95 -3.73
C ALA A 98 -0.28 -23.99 -4.84
N GLN A 99 -1.52 -24.46 -5.05
CA GLN A 99 -1.88 -25.36 -6.14
C GLN A 99 -2.13 -24.63 -7.47
N ASP A 100 -2.15 -23.29 -7.48
CA ASP A 100 -2.30 -22.53 -8.72
C ASP A 100 -1.13 -22.79 -9.66
N ARG A 101 -1.43 -23.01 -10.94
CA ARG A 101 -0.41 -23.29 -11.97
C ARG A 101 0.69 -22.21 -12.02
N ARG A 102 0.35 -20.95 -11.71
CA ARG A 102 1.26 -19.80 -11.70
C ARG A 102 2.28 -19.92 -10.56
N MET A 103 1.91 -20.60 -9.47
CA MET A 103 2.77 -20.87 -8.31
C MET A 103 3.76 -22.02 -8.55
N GLY A 104 3.74 -22.69 -9.70
CA GLY A 104 4.51 -23.94 -9.92
C GLY A 104 6.03 -23.84 -9.73
N ARG A 105 6.60 -22.62 -9.69
CA ARG A 105 8.01 -22.35 -9.37
C ARG A 105 8.23 -21.72 -8.00
N ALA A 106 7.17 -21.22 -7.36
CA ALA A 106 7.23 -20.68 -6.02
C ALA A 106 7.16 -21.82 -5.01
N THR A 107 7.97 -21.74 -3.98
CA THR A 107 7.93 -22.68 -2.86
C THR A 107 7.28 -21.98 -1.67
N VAL A 108 6.28 -22.62 -1.07
CA VAL A 108 5.54 -22.06 0.06
C VAL A 108 5.76 -22.93 1.28
N GLU A 109 6.11 -22.31 2.40
CA GLU A 109 6.18 -22.97 3.70
C GLU A 109 5.34 -22.19 4.71
N CYS A 110 4.41 -22.89 5.37
CA CYS A 110 3.50 -22.30 6.33
C CYS A 110 3.95 -22.67 7.75
N LEU A 111 4.16 -21.65 8.58
CA LEU A 111 4.61 -21.75 9.97
C LEU A 111 3.58 -21.05 10.87
N PRO A 112 3.18 -21.65 11.99
CA PRO A 112 2.27 -20.99 12.93
C PRO A 112 2.99 -19.91 13.76
N GLY A 113 2.23 -18.95 14.27
CA GLY A 113 2.64 -18.02 15.33
C GLY A 113 2.96 -16.58 14.90
N GLY A 114 2.46 -16.13 13.74
CA GLY A 114 2.46 -14.71 13.34
C GLY A 114 3.85 -14.03 13.37
N ILE A 115 3.87 -12.73 13.68
CA ILE A 115 5.11 -11.92 13.71
C ILE A 115 6.15 -12.44 14.72
N PRO A 116 5.78 -12.84 15.96
CA PRO A 116 6.76 -13.37 16.92
C PRO A 116 7.50 -14.62 16.42
N SER A 117 6.80 -15.50 15.71
CA SER A 117 7.40 -16.69 15.10
C SER A 117 8.33 -16.32 13.94
N ALA A 118 7.97 -15.29 13.16
CA ALA A 118 8.84 -14.75 12.11
C ALA A 118 10.16 -14.22 12.67
N ILE A 119 10.11 -13.44 13.76
CA ILE A 119 11.30 -12.93 14.46
C ILE A 119 12.21 -14.10 14.87
N HIS A 120 11.65 -15.10 15.55
CA HIS A 120 12.41 -16.26 16.00
C HIS A 120 13.03 -17.06 14.84
N TYR A 121 12.32 -17.16 13.70
CA TYR A 121 12.85 -17.81 12.50
C TYR A 121 14.05 -17.04 11.93
N LEU A 122 13.94 -15.73 11.76
CA LEU A 122 14.98 -14.90 11.14
C LEU A 122 16.26 -14.77 12.00
N GLN A 123 16.18 -15.03 13.31
CA GLN A 123 17.38 -15.04 14.17
C GLN A 123 18.44 -16.09 13.77
N GLY A 124 18.01 -17.20 13.16
CA GLY A 124 18.90 -18.32 12.81
C GLY A 124 18.89 -18.70 11.32
N ASN A 125 18.08 -18.03 10.51
CA ASN A 125 17.88 -18.35 9.10
C ASN A 125 18.04 -17.09 8.24
N PRO A 126 18.55 -17.20 7.00
CA PRO A 126 18.62 -16.07 6.10
C PRO A 126 17.23 -15.55 5.74
N THR A 127 17.14 -14.26 5.39
CA THR A 127 15.90 -13.63 4.96
C THR A 127 15.42 -14.26 3.63
N PRO A 128 14.20 -14.83 3.58
CA PRO A 128 13.65 -15.43 2.36
C PRO A 128 13.24 -14.33 1.35
N ASN A 129 12.95 -14.73 0.11
CA ASN A 129 12.50 -13.76 -0.92
C ASN A 129 11.20 -13.04 -0.57
N LEU A 130 10.25 -13.74 0.07
CA LEU A 130 8.98 -13.16 0.51
C LEU A 130 8.59 -13.71 1.88
N ILE A 131 8.30 -12.81 2.81
CA ILE A 131 7.70 -13.12 4.10
C ILE A 131 6.24 -12.64 4.05
N LEU A 132 5.31 -13.55 4.32
CA LEU A 132 3.89 -13.24 4.46
C LEU A 132 3.52 -13.43 5.93
N ILE A 133 2.91 -12.42 6.55
CA ILE A 133 2.57 -12.48 7.97
C ILE A 133 1.10 -12.15 8.16
N GLU A 134 0.42 -13.00 8.90
CA GLU A 134 -0.89 -12.72 9.47
C GLU A 134 -0.72 -12.15 10.87
N SER A 135 -1.48 -11.10 11.17
CA SER A 135 -1.60 -10.56 12.53
C SER A 135 -3.04 -10.20 12.83
N GLY A 136 -3.51 -10.61 14.02
CA GLY A 136 -4.76 -10.15 14.62
C GLY A 136 -4.61 -8.96 15.58
N SER A 137 -3.40 -8.44 15.75
CA SER A 137 -3.07 -7.38 16.71
C SER A 137 -3.56 -6.01 16.26
N GLN A 138 -3.58 -5.04 17.19
CA GLN A 138 -3.95 -3.66 16.84
C GLN A 138 -2.84 -3.02 15.98
N ALA A 139 -3.22 -2.13 15.05
CA ALA A 139 -2.28 -1.54 14.08
C ALA A 139 -1.00 -0.95 14.71
N ALA A 140 -1.10 -0.29 15.87
CA ALA A 140 0.07 0.27 16.56
C ALA A 140 1.05 -0.81 17.06
N GLU A 141 0.52 -1.94 17.51
CA GLU A 141 1.30 -3.10 17.96
C GLU A 141 1.97 -3.78 16.76
N VAL A 142 1.24 -3.97 15.66
CA VAL A 142 1.78 -4.55 14.43
C VAL A 142 2.97 -3.76 13.89
N VAL A 143 2.88 -2.43 13.88
CA VAL A 143 4.00 -1.58 13.42
C VAL A 143 5.23 -1.76 14.31
N ALA A 144 5.05 -1.78 15.62
CA ALA A 144 6.16 -1.98 16.56
C ALA A 144 6.79 -3.38 16.42
N GLU A 145 5.99 -4.42 16.20
CA GLU A 145 6.47 -5.78 15.96
C GLU A 145 7.20 -5.93 14.61
N ILE A 146 6.74 -5.23 13.57
CA ILE A 146 7.43 -5.18 12.26
C ILE A 146 8.78 -4.47 12.38
N ASP A 147 8.86 -3.38 13.16
CA ASP A 147 10.13 -2.70 13.42
C ASP A 147 11.12 -3.65 14.10
N ALA A 148 10.68 -4.42 15.10
CA ALA A 148 11.51 -5.43 15.75
C ALA A 148 11.91 -6.58 14.79
N LEU A 149 11.03 -6.98 13.88
CA LEU A 149 11.34 -7.97 12.86
C LEU A 149 12.41 -7.47 11.88
N ALA A 150 12.36 -6.20 11.51
CA ALA A 150 13.31 -5.60 10.57
C ALA A 150 14.76 -5.63 11.08
N GLU A 151 14.98 -5.62 12.40
CA GLU A 151 16.32 -5.75 13.00
C GLU A 151 17.01 -7.09 12.67
N HIS A 152 16.25 -8.10 12.25
CA HIS A 152 16.73 -9.42 11.88
C HIS A 152 16.73 -9.68 10.36
N CYS A 153 16.34 -8.70 9.55
CA CYS A 153 16.40 -8.79 8.09
C CYS A 153 17.81 -8.43 7.60
N ASP A 154 18.32 -9.21 6.64
CA ASP A 154 19.60 -8.92 6.00
C ASP A 154 19.47 -7.69 5.08
N GLU A 155 20.44 -6.79 5.12
CA GLU A 155 20.47 -5.58 4.29
C GLU A 155 20.91 -5.84 2.84
N HIS A 156 21.38 -7.06 2.54
CA HIS A 156 22.01 -7.41 1.26
C HIS A 156 21.21 -8.38 0.37
N VAL A 157 19.90 -8.53 0.61
CA VAL A 157 18.98 -9.29 -0.27
C VAL A 157 18.63 -8.50 -1.54
#